data_AF-A0A1V5LUA5-F1
#
_entry.id   AF-A0A1V5LUA5-F1
#
_cell.length_a   1.000
_cell.length_b   1.000
_cell.length_c   1.000
_cell.angle_alpha   90.00
_cell.angle_beta   90.00
_cell.angle_gamma   90.00
#
_symmetry.space_group_name_H-M   'P 1'
#
loop_
_entity.id
_entity.type
_entity.pdbx_description
1 polymer ?
#
loop_
_entity_poly.entity_id
_entity_poly.type
_entity_poly.pdbx_seq_one_letter_code
_entity_poly.pdbx_strand_id
1 'polypeptide(L)' 'MYLKGDPSLIRPRMETREGHYMPVSLLDSQFAALEEPENALTLDVSAPPWVLVRDIRRALGV' A
#
# COMPACT_ATOMS: atom_id res chain seq x y z
N MET A 1 -7.73 7.57 2.45
CA MET A 1 -6.76 7.23 1.38
C MET A 1 -6.49 5.74 1.45
N TYR A 2 -6.45 5.06 0.32
CA TYR A 2 -6.21 3.63 0.20
C TYR A 2 -5.01 3.39 -0.73
N LEU A 3 -3.97 2.76 -0.20
CA LEU A 3 -2.77 2.39 -0.96
C LEU A 3 -2.97 0.96 -1.49
N LYS A 4 -3.48 0.85 -2.71
CA LYS A 4 -3.80 -0.41 -3.36
C LYS A 4 -2.55 -1.02 -4.00
N GLY A 5 -2.35 -2.32 -3.81
CA GLY A 5 -1.25 -3.05 -4.42
C GLY A 5 -1.52 -4.54 -4.51
N ASP A 6 -0.94 -5.17 -5.52
CA ASP A 6 -1.03 -6.62 -5.68
C ASP A 6 -0.12 -7.35 -4.67
N PRO A 7 -0.57 -8.49 -4.09
CA PRO A 7 0.25 -9.30 -3.20
C PRO A 7 1.62 -9.69 -3.79
N SER A 8 1.69 -9.95 -5.10
CA SER A 8 2.92 -10.31 -5.81
C SER A 8 3.94 -9.16 -5.86
N LEU A 9 3.47 -7.91 -5.76
CA LEU A 9 4.33 -6.73 -5.65
C LEU A 9 4.73 -6.46 -4.19
N ILE A 10 3.79 -6.64 -3.25
CA ILE A 10 3.99 -6.26 -1.85
C ILE A 10 4.88 -7.26 -1.12
N ARG A 11 4.72 -8.56 -1.36
CA ARG A 11 5.48 -9.61 -0.65
C ARG A 11 7.00 -9.46 -0.81
N PRO A 12 7.57 -9.34 -2.03
CA PRO A 12 9.02 -9.17 -2.19
C PRO A 12 9.54 -7.85 -1.58
N ARG A 13 8.72 -6.79 -1.63
CA ARG A 13 9.06 -5.49 -1.00
C ARG A 13 9.08 -5.55 0.52
N MET A 14 8.27 -6.43 1.12
CA MET A 14 8.38 -6.71 2.54
C MET A 14 9.65 -7.52 2.78
N GLU A 15 9.82 -8.69 2.17
CA GLU A 15 10.97 -9.59 2.41
C GLU A 15 12.36 -8.93 2.29
N THR A 16 12.49 -7.89 1.46
CA THR A 16 13.74 -7.14 1.26
C THR A 16 14.04 -6.09 2.34
N ARG A 17 13.11 -5.79 3.25
CA ARG A 17 13.30 -4.77 4.29
C ARG A 17 13.79 -5.42 5.58
N GLU A 18 14.78 -4.81 6.22
CA GLU A 18 15.23 -5.23 7.54
C GLU A 18 14.38 -4.58 8.66
N GLY A 19 14.32 -5.20 9.84
CA GLY A 19 13.65 -4.62 11.01
C GLY A 19 12.12 -4.75 11.00
N HIS A 20 11.59 -5.86 10.48
CA HIS A 20 10.15 -6.10 10.41
C HIS A 20 9.45 -6.09 11.77
N TYR A 21 8.61 -5.09 12.00
CA TYR A 21 7.59 -5.12 13.05
C TYR A 21 6.46 -6.11 12.73
N MET A 22 6.10 -6.24 11.44
CA MET A 22 5.07 -7.16 10.95
C MET A 22 5.71 -8.33 10.17
N PRO A 23 5.51 -9.58 10.60
CA PRO A 23 5.96 -10.75 9.85
C PRO A 23 5.31 -10.81 8.46
N VAL A 24 6.10 -11.15 7.44
CA VAL A 24 5.62 -11.34 6.05
C VAL A 24 4.53 -12.43 5.96
N SER A 25 4.56 -13.42 6.85
CA SER A 25 3.55 -14.49 6.93
C SER A 25 2.14 -13.99 7.20
N LEU A 26 1.98 -12.79 7.78
CA LEU A 26 0.65 -12.22 8.05
C LEU A 26 0.03 -11.54 6.82
N LEU A 27 0.78 -11.33 5.74
CA LEU A 27 0.29 -10.63 4.56
C LEU A 27 -0.99 -11.25 3.98
N ASP A 28 -1.06 -12.59 3.93
CA ASP A 28 -2.22 -13.30 3.38
C ASP A 28 -3.48 -13.05 4.22
N SER A 29 -3.35 -13.01 5.55
CA SER A 29 -4.48 -12.69 6.45
C SER A 29 -4.97 -11.25 6.31
N GLN A 30 -4.06 -10.30 6.01
CA GLN A 30 -4.45 -8.90 5.78
C GLN A 30 -5.27 -8.77 4.51
N PHE A 31 -4.86 -9.42 3.42
CA PHE A 31 -5.62 -9.42 2.16
C PHE A 31 -6.96 -10.15 2.31
N ALA A 32 -7.00 -11.26 3.05
CA ALA A 32 -8.25 -11.98 3.31
C ALA A 32 -9.25 -11.12 4.12
N ALA A 33 -8.77 -10.25 5.00
CA ALA A 33 -9.60 -9.34 5.80
C ALA A 33 -9.87 -7.98 5.12
N LEU A 34 -9.26 -7.72 3.97
CA LEU A 34 -9.33 -6.42 3.30
C LEU A 34 -10.67 -6.23 2.61
N GLU A 35 -11.46 -5.27 3.10
CA GLU A 35 -12.62 -4.73 2.40
C GLU A 35 -12.21 -3.41 1.73
N GLU A 36 -12.28 -3.35 0.40
CA GLU A 36 -11.86 -2.14 -0.31
C GLU A 36 -12.80 -0.96 0.00
N PRO A 37 -12.26 0.21 0.41
CA PRO A 37 -13.08 1.35 0.78
C PRO A 37 -13.67 2.05 -0.45
N GLU A 38 -14.95 2.37 -0.41
CA GLU A 38 -15.65 3.06 -1.52
C GLU A 38 -15.35 4.58 -1.57
N ASN A 39 -15.23 5.22 -0.41
CA ASN A 39 -15.06 6.68 -0.28
C ASN A 39 -13.62 7.07 0.09
N ALA A 40 -12.65 6.58 -0.68
CA ALA A 40 -11.24 6.86 -0.44
C ALA A 40 -10.53 7.28 -1.73
N LEU A 41 -9.54 8.18 -1.58
CA LEU A 41 -8.52 8.37 -2.61
C LEU A 41 -7.71 7.08 -2.75
N THR A 42 -7.90 6.36 -3.85
CA THR A 42 -7.18 5.12 -4.16
C THR A 42 -5.92 5.42 -4.97
N LEU A 43 -4.79 4.86 -4.54
CA LEU A 43 -3.47 5.09 -5.12
C LEU A 43 -2.77 3.75 -5.32
N ASP A 44 -2.22 3.51 -6.51
CA ASP A 44 -1.49 2.28 -6.83
C ASP A 44 -0.04 2.35 -6.32
N VAL A 45 0.31 1.47 -5.39
CA VAL A 45 1.66 1.37 -4.82
C VAL A 45 2.71 0.86 -5.80
N SER A 46 2.35 0.44 -7.00
CA SER A 46 3.30 0.17 -8.09
C SER A 46 4.07 1.44 -8.49
N ALA A 47 3.41 2.61 -8.35
CA ALA A 47 4.03 3.89 -8.62
C ALA A 47 5.11 4.23 -7.58
N PRO A 48 6.14 4.97 -7.97
CA PRO A 48 7.17 5.38 -7.02
C PRO A 48 6.63 6.35 -5.94
N PRO A 49 7.20 6.37 -4.73
CA PRO A 49 6.65 7.13 -3.60
C PRO A 49 6.46 8.62 -3.87
N TRP A 50 7.34 9.26 -4.64
CA TRP A 50 7.23 10.70 -4.95
C TRP A 50 6.01 11.03 -5.83
N VAL A 51 5.59 10.10 -6.70
CA VAL A 51 4.37 10.23 -7.50
C VAL A 51 3.16 10.18 -6.59
N LEU A 52 3.13 9.20 -5.67
CA LEU A 52 2.04 9.05 -4.71
C LEU A 52 1.92 10.27 -3.80
N VAL A 53 3.02 10.77 -3.25
CA VAL A 53 3.02 11.98 -2.41
C VAL A 53 2.50 13.19 -3.17
N ARG A 54 2.91 13.38 -4.44
CA ARG A 54 2.40 14.46 -5.29
C ARG A 54 0.88 14.36 -5.46
N ASP A 55 0.37 13.16 -5.72
CA ASP A 55 -1.06 12.96 -5.98
C ASP A 55 -1.90 13.11 -4.71
N ILE A 56 -1.37 12.67 -3.55
CA ILE A 56 -1.95 12.93 -2.22
C ILE A 56 -2.06 14.42 -1.95
N ARG A 57 -0.95 15.15 -2.16
CA ARG A 57 -0.88 16.60 -1.97
C ARG A 57 -1.91 17.34 -2.82
N ARG A 58 -2.00 16.98 -4.10
CA ARG A 58 -3.02 17.50 -5.02
C ARG A 58 -4.43 17.24 -4.53
N ALA A 59 -4.74 16.02 -4.07
CA ALA A 59 -6.07 15.67 -3.59
C ALA A 59 -6.45 16.40 -2.29
N LEU A 60 -5.46 16.73 -1.45
CA LEU A 60 -5.65 17.46 -0.19
C LEU A 60 -5.55 18.98 -0.32
N GLY A 61 -5.16 19.49 -1.50
CA GLY A 61 -5.00 20.92 -1.75
C GLY A 61 -3.79 21.57 -1.06
N VAL A 62 -2.71 20.81 -0.82
CA VAL A 62 -1.49 21.25 -0.09
C VAL A 62 -0.20 21.08 -0.88
#